data_AF-A0A3L8Q3G8-F1
#
_entry.id   AF-A0A3L8Q3G8-F1
#
_cell.length_a   1.000
_cell.length_b   1.000
_cell.length_c   1.000
_cell.angle_alpha   90.00
_cell.angle_beta   90.00
_cell.angle_gamma   90.00
#
_symmetry.space_group_name_H-M   'P 1'
#
loop_
_entity.id
_entity.type
_entity.pdbx_description
1 polymer ?
#
loop_
_entity_poly.entity_id
_entity_poly.type
_entity_poly.pdbx_seq_one_letter_code
_entity_poly.pdbx_strand_id
1 'polypeptide(L)'
;MGEDESEGDIDSGDESESAILVSHRTWSWSKPSLVLARKDLGRQKQTVIAPLRQGIEVDGPVLVKVPFSPADLVVWKKSAGTYRENPDKVARVVKMIMKTQNPDWDDIQIILDTLMDSTVKEMALKVAKERAREDSRNRLIMGILEDNFPTEDPG
;
A
#
# COMPACT_ATOMS: atom_id res chain seq x y z
N MET A 1 45.28 3.34 52.61
CA MET A 1 46.04 2.18 52.09
C MET A 1 45.06 1.03 51.96
N GLY A 2 44.58 0.66 50.78
CA GLY A 2 44.79 1.20 49.44
C GLY A 2 43.45 1.29 48.72
N GLU A 3 43.41 2.17 47.74
CA GLU A 3 42.31 2.32 46.80
C GLU A 3 42.14 1.04 45.96
N ASP A 4 40.88 0.67 45.68
CA ASP A 4 40.53 -0.10 44.49
C ASP A 4 39.43 0.71 43.79
N GLU A 5 39.88 1.42 42.78
CA GLU A 5 39.08 2.09 41.76
C GLU A 5 38.73 1.04 40.70
N SER A 6 37.44 0.73 40.57
CA SER A 6 36.91 0.13 39.33
C SER A 6 35.99 1.13 38.68
N GLU A 7 36.60 2.04 37.91
CA GLU A 7 35.99 2.69 36.76
C GLU A 7 35.83 1.66 35.63
N GLY A 8 34.62 1.58 35.08
CA GLY A 8 34.25 0.73 33.96
C GLY A 8 33.02 1.33 33.31
N ASP A 9 33.21 2.51 32.73
CA ASP A 9 32.23 3.29 32.00
C ASP A 9 32.01 2.76 30.57
N ILE A 10 30.74 2.81 30.15
CA ILE A 10 30.23 3.02 28.77
C ILE A 10 30.27 1.86 27.76
N ASP A 11 29.06 1.40 27.42
CA ASP A 11 28.58 1.11 26.05
C ASP A 11 27.05 1.36 26.07
N SER A 12 26.47 2.51 25.73
CA SER A 12 26.45 3.33 24.51
C SER A 12 25.85 2.68 23.26
N GLY A 13 24.53 2.80 23.09
CA GLY A 13 23.83 2.66 21.81
C GLY A 13 23.65 1.20 21.39
N ASP A 14 22.50 0.75 20.93
CA ASP A 14 21.70 1.33 19.86
C ASP A 14 20.30 0.74 20.04
N GLU A 15 19.32 1.58 20.39
CA GLU A 15 17.94 1.30 20.00
C GLU A 15 18.01 1.12 18.49
N SER A 16 17.86 -0.11 18.02
CA SER A 16 17.70 -0.35 16.60
C SER A 16 16.40 0.30 16.16
N GLU A 17 16.48 1.60 15.89
CA GLU A 17 15.73 2.30 14.89
C GLU A 17 15.89 1.44 13.64
N SER A 18 14.96 0.51 13.43
CA SER A 18 14.83 -0.14 12.14
C SER A 18 14.48 0.98 11.18
N ALA A 19 15.54 1.53 10.58
CA ALA A 19 15.54 2.62 9.65
C ALA A 19 14.38 2.36 8.70
N ILE A 20 13.33 3.16 8.87
CA ILE A 20 12.27 3.26 7.88
C ILE A 20 13.00 3.87 6.69
N LEU A 21 13.51 3.01 5.81
CA LEU A 21 13.85 3.40 4.47
C LEU A 21 12.53 3.86 3.85
N VAL A 22 12.26 5.16 4.01
CA VAL A 22 11.35 5.92 3.18
C VAL A 22 11.94 5.82 1.79
N SER A 23 11.58 4.74 1.11
CA SER A 23 11.73 4.60 -0.32
C SER A 23 10.96 5.78 -0.90
N HIS A 24 11.70 6.83 -1.27
CA HIS A 24 11.29 7.91 -2.12
C HIS A 24 11.02 7.34 -3.52
N ARG A 25 9.97 6.51 -3.61
CA ARG A 25 9.40 6.09 -4.87
C ARG A 25 8.45 7.21 -5.25
N THR A 26 8.91 8.09 -6.14
CA THR A 26 8.09 9.14 -6.71
C THR A 26 6.82 8.50 -7.26
N TRP A 27 5.72 8.79 -6.59
CA TRP A 27 4.39 8.28 -6.86
C TRP A 27 3.93 8.85 -8.19
N SER A 28 4.17 8.11 -9.27
CA SER A 28 3.69 8.46 -10.60
C SER A 28 2.36 7.75 -10.81
N TRP A 29 1.28 8.53 -10.75
CA TRP A 29 -0.02 8.11 -11.27
C TRP A 29 0.05 8.11 -12.78
N SER A 30 0.19 6.92 -13.37
CA SER A 30 -0.06 6.70 -14.79
C SER A 30 -0.46 5.25 -15.01
N LYS A 31 -1.55 5.04 -15.76
CA LYS A 31 -2.10 3.73 -16.15
C LYS A 31 -1.16 2.98 -17.12
N PRO A 32 -1.09 1.63 -17.04
CA PRO A 32 -0.67 0.79 -18.17
C PRO A 32 -1.87 0.38 -19.05
N SER A 33 -1.72 0.51 -20.37
CA SER A 33 -2.74 0.24 -21.39
C SER A 33 -3.12 -1.25 -21.53
N LEU A 34 -4.41 -1.54 -21.77
CA LEU A 34 -4.95 -2.88 -22.04
C LEU A 34 -4.74 -3.32 -23.51
N VAL A 35 -4.18 -4.52 -23.72
CA VAL A 35 -4.25 -5.24 -25.00
C VAL A 35 -4.93 -6.60 -24.79
N LEU A 36 -5.96 -6.86 -25.58
CA LEU A 36 -6.80 -8.06 -25.54
C LEU A 36 -6.15 -9.20 -26.33
N ALA A 37 -5.96 -10.38 -25.72
CA ALA A 37 -5.58 -11.59 -26.48
C ALA A 37 -6.29 -12.86 -25.99
N ARG A 38 -6.56 -13.73 -26.97
CA ARG A 38 -7.58 -14.78 -27.04
C ARG A 38 -7.22 -16.11 -26.35
N LYS A 39 -8.26 -16.93 -26.14
CA LYS A 39 -8.30 -18.34 -25.67
C LYS A 39 -7.21 -19.26 -26.24
N ASP A 40 -6.62 -20.11 -25.37
CA ASP A 40 -6.79 -21.57 -25.47
C ASP A 40 -6.39 -22.36 -24.19
N LEU A 41 -6.96 -23.57 -24.09
CA LEU A 41 -7.04 -24.50 -22.95
C LEU A 41 -5.76 -25.30 -22.67
N GLY A 42 -5.37 -25.47 -21.40
CA GLY A 42 -4.54 -26.62 -21.00
C GLY A 42 -3.72 -26.49 -19.72
N ARG A 43 -3.99 -27.40 -18.77
CA ARG A 43 -3.11 -27.88 -17.69
C ARG A 43 -3.10 -27.08 -16.38
N GLN A 44 -3.89 -27.59 -15.43
CA GLN A 44 -3.74 -27.38 -14.00
C GLN A 44 -2.28 -27.57 -13.56
N LYS A 45 -1.63 -26.46 -13.21
CA LYS A 45 -0.58 -26.40 -12.18
C LYS A 45 -1.00 -25.29 -11.24
N GLN A 46 -1.35 -25.64 -10.00
CA GLN A 46 -1.55 -24.68 -8.93
C GLN A 46 -0.27 -23.85 -8.79
N THR A 47 -0.32 -22.63 -9.31
CA THR A 47 0.71 -21.61 -9.11
C THR A 47 0.08 -20.51 -8.27
N VAL A 48 0.28 -20.58 -6.96
CA VAL A 48 -0.03 -19.49 -6.04
C VAL A 48 1.10 -18.48 -6.14
N ILE A 49 0.94 -17.42 -6.95
CA ILE A 49 1.74 -16.18 -6.87
C ILE A 49 0.87 -14.97 -7.27
N ALA A 50 0.85 -13.99 -6.35
CA ALA A 50 0.13 -12.71 -6.26
C ALA A 50 0.44 -11.70 -7.40
N PRO A 51 -0.35 -10.61 -7.55
CA PRO A 51 -0.34 -9.79 -8.77
C PRO A 51 0.77 -8.73 -8.76
N LEU A 52 1.78 -8.98 -9.58
CA LEU A 52 2.21 -8.18 -10.73
C LEU A 52 3.22 -9.08 -11.46
N ARG A 53 2.87 -9.59 -12.65
CA ARG A 53 3.80 -10.39 -13.45
C ARG A 53 4.44 -9.48 -14.48
N GLN A 54 5.74 -9.21 -14.30
CA GLN A 54 6.56 -8.60 -15.33
C GLN A 54 6.74 -9.62 -16.47
N GLY A 55 6.15 -9.36 -17.63
CA GLY A 55 6.47 -10.07 -18.86
C GLY A 55 7.68 -9.42 -19.53
N ILE A 56 8.61 -10.20 -20.06
CA ILE A 56 9.68 -9.67 -20.93
C ILE A 56 9.19 -9.83 -22.37
N GLU A 57 8.85 -8.71 -23.01
CA GLU A 57 8.63 -8.65 -24.46
C GLU A 57 9.91 -8.11 -25.14
N VAL A 58 10.03 -8.32 -26.45
CA VAL A 58 11.16 -7.86 -27.28
C VAL A 58 11.41 -6.34 -27.20
N ASP A 59 10.42 -5.55 -26.74
CA ASP A 59 10.50 -4.10 -26.56
C ASP A 59 10.62 -3.63 -25.08
N GLY A 60 10.78 -4.55 -24.12
CA GLY A 60 10.96 -4.24 -22.70
C GLY A 60 9.91 -4.88 -21.78
N PRO A 61 9.92 -4.54 -20.48
CA PRO A 61 8.98 -5.12 -19.52
C PRO A 61 7.54 -4.63 -19.74
N VAL A 62 6.63 -5.56 -19.98
CA VAL A 62 5.19 -5.29 -20.07
C VAL A 62 4.55 -5.48 -18.69
N LEU A 63 3.85 -4.45 -18.23
CA LEU A 63 3.03 -4.51 -17.02
C LEU A 63 1.61 -4.95 -17.39
N VAL A 64 1.22 -6.14 -16.94
CA VAL A 64 -0.15 -6.64 -17.12
C VAL A 64 -0.95 -6.37 -15.84
N LYS A 65 -1.98 -5.53 -15.93
CA LYS A 65 -2.95 -5.34 -14.84
C LYS A 65 -3.81 -6.59 -14.69
N VAL A 66 -3.88 -7.12 -13.47
CA VAL A 66 -4.72 -8.28 -13.12
C VAL A 66 -5.72 -7.82 -12.05
N PRO A 67 -7.04 -7.94 -12.30
CA PRO A 67 -8.04 -7.59 -11.29
C PRO A 67 -7.93 -8.45 -10.03
N PHE A 68 -8.38 -7.92 -8.89
CA PHE A 68 -8.52 -8.72 -7.67
C PHE A 68 -9.52 -9.86 -7.88
N SER A 69 -9.19 -11.05 -7.36
CA SER A 69 -10.14 -12.16 -7.43
C SER A 69 -11.25 -11.96 -6.39
N PRO A 70 -12.49 -12.42 -6.67
CA PRO A 70 -13.55 -12.40 -5.66
C PRO A 70 -13.19 -13.13 -4.37
N ALA A 71 -12.35 -14.18 -4.45
CA ALA A 71 -11.87 -14.90 -3.29
C ALA A 71 -10.96 -14.04 -2.40
N ASP A 72 -10.06 -13.26 -3.00
CA ASP A 72 -9.17 -12.35 -2.28
C ASP A 72 -9.98 -11.29 -1.52
N LEU A 73 -10.99 -10.70 -2.16
CA LEU A 73 -11.86 -9.70 -1.51
C LEU A 73 -12.58 -10.28 -0.28
N VAL A 74 -13.08 -11.52 -0.38
CA VAL A 74 -13.71 -12.21 0.76
C VAL A 74 -12.70 -12.48 1.88
N VAL A 75 -11.49 -12.91 1.54
CA VAL A 75 -10.42 -13.18 2.52
C VAL A 75 -9.99 -11.89 3.23
N TRP A 76 -9.79 -10.80 2.49
CA TRP A 76 -9.43 -9.49 3.06
C TRP A 76 -10.53 -8.96 3.97
N LYS A 77 -11.79 -9.03 3.54
CA LYS A 77 -12.94 -8.61 4.37
C LYS A 77 -13.03 -9.41 5.67
N LYS A 78 -12.90 -10.74 5.60
CA LYS A 78 -12.88 -11.60 6.80
C LYS A 78 -11.69 -11.27 7.71
N SER A 79 -10.53 -11.02 7.13
CA SER A 79 -9.31 -10.69 7.88
C SER A 79 -9.44 -9.35 8.60
N ALA A 80 -10.01 -8.34 7.93
CA ALA A 80 -10.22 -7.01 8.49
C ALA A 80 -11.26 -7.00 9.62
N GLY A 81 -12.35 -7.78 9.48
CA GLY A 81 -13.50 -7.69 10.38
C GLY A 81 -14.30 -6.41 10.12
N THR A 82 -15.07 -5.94 11.11
CA THR A 82 -15.79 -4.67 10.99
C THR A 82 -14.92 -3.52 11.52
N TYR A 83 -15.01 -2.35 10.86
CA TYR A 83 -14.28 -1.16 11.30
C TYR A 83 -14.65 -0.72 12.71
N ARG A 84 -15.93 -0.84 13.09
CA ARG A 84 -16.42 -0.44 14.41
C ARG A 84 -15.85 -1.29 15.55
N GLU A 85 -15.55 -2.56 15.29
CA GLU A 85 -14.96 -3.46 16.29
C GLU A 85 -13.47 -3.19 16.49
N ASN A 86 -12.71 -3.02 15.41
CA ASN A 86 -11.27 -2.84 15.50
C ASN A 86 -10.69 -2.05 14.31
N PRO A 87 -10.69 -0.71 14.37
CA PRO A 87 -10.20 0.14 13.27
C PRO A 87 -8.71 -0.10 12.98
N ASP A 88 -7.91 -0.42 13.99
CA ASP A 88 -6.48 -0.71 13.81
C ASP A 88 -6.25 -1.99 13.01
N LYS A 89 -7.11 -3.00 13.18
CA LYS A 89 -7.04 -4.25 12.40
C LYS A 89 -7.36 -3.98 10.93
N VAL A 90 -8.39 -3.18 10.66
CA VAL A 90 -8.72 -2.76 9.29
C VAL A 90 -7.55 -1.99 8.67
N ALA A 91 -6.97 -1.03 9.39
CA ALA A 91 -5.82 -0.26 8.92
C ALA A 91 -4.60 -1.15 8.60
N ARG A 92 -4.33 -2.16 9.41
CA ARG A 92 -3.25 -3.15 9.14
C ARG A 92 -3.51 -3.94 7.85
N VAL A 93 -4.76 -4.35 7.60
CA VAL A 93 -5.12 -5.06 6.37
C VAL A 93 -4.99 -4.15 5.15
N VAL A 94 -5.52 -2.92 5.21
CA VAL A 94 -5.34 -1.93 4.13
C VAL A 94 -3.86 -1.73 3.83
N LYS A 95 -3.02 -1.49 4.86
CA LYS A 95 -1.57 -1.31 4.69
C LYS A 95 -0.90 -2.51 4.03
N MET A 96 -1.30 -3.73 4.38
CA MET A 96 -0.79 -4.96 3.76
C MET A 96 -1.20 -5.05 2.28
N ILE A 97 -2.44 -4.75 1.94
CA ILE A 97 -2.93 -4.79 0.54
C ILE A 97 -2.17 -3.76 -0.31
N MET A 98 -2.06 -2.50 0.16
CA MET A 98 -1.33 -1.44 -0.57
C MET A 98 0.12 -1.86 -0.89
N LYS A 99 0.81 -2.51 0.06
CA LYS A 99 2.18 -2.97 -0.11
C LYS A 99 2.34 -4.15 -1.07
N THR A 100 1.35 -5.05 -1.13
CA THR A 100 1.49 -6.33 -1.83
C THR A 100 0.85 -6.33 -3.21
N GLN A 101 -0.16 -5.48 -3.43
CA GLN A 101 -0.92 -5.43 -4.67
C GLN A 101 -0.50 -4.26 -5.57
N ASN A 102 0.18 -3.26 -5.02
CA ASN A 102 0.50 -2.00 -5.71
C ASN A 102 -0.72 -1.43 -6.47
N PRO A 103 -1.84 -1.19 -5.76
CA PRO A 103 -3.11 -0.81 -6.39
C PRO A 103 -3.01 0.56 -7.04
N ASP A 104 -3.73 0.73 -8.16
CA ASP A 104 -4.00 2.05 -8.71
C ASP A 104 -5.22 2.72 -8.06
N TRP A 105 -5.64 3.87 -8.57
CA TRP A 105 -6.74 4.64 -8.00
C TRP A 105 -8.05 3.86 -7.95
N ASP A 106 -8.42 3.16 -9.03
CA ASP A 106 -9.64 2.34 -9.10
C ASP A 106 -9.57 1.19 -8.10
N ASP A 107 -8.41 0.53 -8.02
CA ASP A 107 -8.17 -0.57 -7.11
C ASP A 107 -8.32 -0.13 -5.64
N ILE A 108 -7.87 1.09 -5.30
CA ILE A 108 -8.05 1.68 -3.96
C ILE A 108 -9.53 1.87 -3.64
N GLN A 109 -10.36 2.30 -4.60
CA GLN A 109 -11.81 2.44 -4.39
C GLN A 109 -12.43 1.08 -4.03
N ILE A 110 -12.08 0.03 -4.78
CA ILE A 110 -12.55 -1.35 -4.53
C ILE A 110 -12.12 -1.84 -3.14
N ILE A 111 -10.86 -1.59 -2.75
CA ILE A 111 -10.35 -1.98 -1.44
C ILE A 111 -11.14 -1.30 -0.32
N LEU A 112 -11.37 0.02 -0.43
CA LEU A 112 -12.12 0.77 0.59
C LEU A 112 -13.58 0.31 0.68
N ASP A 113 -14.26 0.12 -0.46
CA ASP A 113 -15.66 -0.37 -0.50
C ASP A 113 -15.80 -1.81 0.01
N THR A 114 -14.75 -2.61 -0.09
CA THR A 114 -14.74 -3.99 0.42
C THR A 114 -14.64 -4.02 1.96
N LEU A 115 -13.84 -3.11 2.53
CA LEU A 115 -13.43 -3.16 3.94
C LEU A 115 -14.22 -2.22 4.86
N MET A 116 -14.87 -1.19 4.30
CA MET A 116 -15.55 -0.15 5.05
C MET A 116 -16.96 0.10 4.49
N ASP A 117 -17.88 0.53 5.35
CA ASP A 117 -19.15 1.10 4.87
C ASP A 117 -18.93 2.51 4.30
N SER A 118 -19.91 3.02 3.56
CA SER A 118 -19.81 4.30 2.86
C SER A 118 -19.55 5.48 3.81
N THR A 119 -20.13 5.48 5.01
CA THR A 119 -19.93 6.54 6.00
C THR A 119 -18.51 6.52 6.54
N VAL A 120 -17.99 5.34 6.89
CA VAL A 120 -16.60 5.19 7.34
C VAL A 120 -15.61 5.55 6.23
N LYS A 121 -15.88 5.12 4.99
CA LYS A 121 -15.07 5.47 3.82
C LYS A 121 -14.99 6.99 3.63
N GLU A 122 -16.13 7.68 3.66
CA GLU A 122 -16.19 9.14 3.51
C GLU A 122 -15.40 9.86 4.63
N MET A 123 -15.57 9.44 5.88
CA MET A 123 -14.81 9.99 7.00
C MET A 123 -13.32 9.75 6.87
N ALA A 124 -12.90 8.53 6.51
CA ALA A 124 -11.49 8.17 6.34
C ALA A 124 -10.84 8.99 5.22
N LEU A 125 -11.50 9.14 4.07
CA LEU A 125 -11.01 9.95 2.95
C LEU A 125 -10.90 11.43 3.33
N LYS A 126 -11.87 11.96 4.07
CA LYS A 126 -11.83 13.35 4.55
C LYS A 126 -10.63 13.60 5.47
N VAL A 127 -10.39 12.71 6.43
CA VAL A 127 -9.26 12.80 7.36
C VAL A 127 -7.94 12.64 6.61
N ALA A 128 -7.84 11.68 5.70
CA ALA A 128 -6.64 11.47 4.89
C ALA A 128 -6.33 12.69 4.00
N LYS A 129 -7.36 13.30 3.39
CA LYS A 129 -7.19 14.51 2.60
C LYS A 129 -6.71 15.69 3.45
N GLU A 130 -7.24 15.85 4.66
CA GLU A 130 -6.78 16.90 5.57
C GLU A 130 -5.34 16.67 6.02
N ARG A 131 -4.97 15.42 6.27
CA ARG A 131 -3.58 15.08 6.57
C ARG A 131 -2.65 15.38 5.40
N ALA A 132 -3.03 15.02 4.18
CA ALA A 132 -2.26 15.34 2.98
C ALA A 132 -2.12 16.86 2.76
N ARG A 133 -3.15 17.66 3.10
CA ARG A 133 -3.06 19.13 3.07
C ARG A 133 -2.02 19.65 4.05
N GLU A 134 -2.05 19.12 5.27
CA GLU A 134 -1.09 19.49 6.31
C GLU A 134 0.34 19.11 5.89
N ASP A 135 0.54 17.89 5.37
CA ASP A 135 1.83 17.40 4.90
C ASP A 135 2.35 18.25 3.72
N SER A 136 1.47 18.67 2.79
CA SER A 136 1.81 19.59 1.70
C SER A 136 2.24 20.96 2.23
N ARG A 137 1.47 21.54 3.18
CA ARG A 137 1.80 22.82 3.83
C ARG A 137 3.15 22.75 4.55
N ASN A 138 3.45 21.61 5.16
CA ASN A 138 4.70 21.35 5.87
C ASN A 138 5.86 20.94 4.95
N ARG A 139 5.65 20.89 3.61
CA ARG A 139 6.62 20.42 2.61
C ARG A 139 7.17 19.02 2.89
N LEU A 140 6.33 18.13 3.42
CA LEU A 140 6.65 16.71 3.62
C LEU A 140 6.37 15.87 2.36
N ILE A 141 5.51 16.36 1.48
CA ILE A 141 5.20 15.76 0.17
C ILE A 141 5.45 16.77 -0.94
N MET A 142 5.92 16.29 -2.10
CA MET A 142 6.19 17.10 -3.28
C MET A 142 4.93 17.27 -4.12
N GLY A 143 4.73 18.44 -4.75
CA GLY A 143 3.55 18.74 -5.55
C GLY A 143 2.41 19.39 -4.74
N ILE A 144 1.27 19.62 -5.41
CA ILE A 144 0.07 20.15 -4.74
C ILE A 144 -0.78 19.01 -4.14
N LEU A 145 -1.76 19.36 -3.29
CA LEU A 145 -2.65 18.38 -2.67
C LEU A 145 -3.27 17.42 -3.69
N GLU A 146 -3.84 17.94 -4.77
CA GLU A 146 -4.54 17.10 -5.76
C GLU A 146 -3.58 16.19 -6.54
N ASP A 147 -2.28 16.52 -6.61
CA ASP A 147 -1.24 15.64 -7.18
C ASP A 147 -0.88 14.46 -6.27
N ASN A 148 -1.31 14.49 -5.01
CA ASN A 148 -0.99 13.45 -4.00
C ASN A 148 -2.25 12.82 -3.36
N PHE A 149 -3.41 13.46 -3.48
CA PHE A 149 -4.68 12.99 -2.95
C PHE A 149 -5.87 13.51 -3.80
N PRO A 150 -6.02 13.02 -5.04
CA PRO A 150 -7.01 13.48 -5.99
C PRO A 150 -8.39 13.02 -5.53
N THR A 151 -9.37 13.89 -5.72
CA THR A 151 -10.77 13.60 -5.35
C THR A 151 -11.44 12.65 -6.34
N GLU A 152 -10.98 12.66 -7.59
CA GLU A 152 -11.50 11.88 -8.72
C GLU A 152 -10.35 11.08 -9.35
N ASP A 153 -10.64 10.23 -10.34
CA ASP A 153 -9.63 9.46 -11.08
C ASP A 153 -8.63 10.43 -11.73
N PRO A 154 -7.33 10.40 -11.37
CA PRO A 154 -6.34 11.34 -11.88
C PRO A 154 -5.86 11.05 -13.31
N GLY A 155 -6.15 9.87 -13.89
CA GLY A 155 -5.74 9.56 -15.26
C GLY A 155 -5.08 8.21 -15.46
#